data_AF-S8BCG2-F1
#
_entry.id   AF-S8BCG2-F1
#
_cell.length_a   1.000
_cell.length_b   1.000
_cell.length_c   1.000
_cell.angle_alpha   90.00
_cell.angle_beta   90.00
_cell.angle_gamma   90.00
#
_symmetry.space_group_name_H-M   'P 1'
#
loop_
_entity.id
_entity.type
_entity.pdbx_description
1 polymer ?
#
loop_
_entity_poly.entity_id
_entity_poly.type
_entity_poly.pdbx_seq_one_letter_code
_entity_poly.pdbx_strand_id
1 'polypeptide(L)'
;MSADLQQKFTEEVERVADVYGRLPLSHAPIDDTMRFKADPSTVLAMVIDALIKSRPISHHLAESTVAGLIEDDYHDIDRLLGTTWEERTNRLKVLGYNRYREQCATNLGALCDLVLEKYDGDLNNLLEEAHEDREEVKALIKEIKGIGDLGAELFLDNVQSIWPSMAPFVDTRSLHTAQEIGLGSNVSAIYAQLEQDPIRMSKFVNGLSNIRLEHKQHEIEEM
;
A
#
# COMPACT_ATOMS: atom_id res chain seq x y z
N MET A 1 -24.37 16.28 15.46
CA MET A 1 -24.55 16.79 14.09
C MET A 1 -26.04 16.81 13.76
N SER A 2 -26.50 17.74 12.92
CA SER A 2 -27.85 17.64 12.33
C SER A 2 -27.90 16.42 11.40
N ALA A 3 -29.10 15.91 11.11
CA ALA A 3 -29.29 14.78 10.20
C ALA A 3 -28.65 15.06 8.82
N ASP A 4 -28.84 16.28 8.30
CA ASP A 4 -28.28 16.70 7.01
C ASP A 4 -26.75 16.69 6.97
N LEU A 5 -26.09 17.13 8.06
CA LEU A 5 -24.62 17.10 8.15
C LEU A 5 -24.09 15.67 8.25
N GLN A 6 -24.81 14.78 8.93
CA GLN A 6 -24.46 13.37 9.00
C GLN A 6 -24.61 12.70 7.64
N GLN A 7 -25.68 13.00 6.92
CA GLN A 7 -25.89 12.49 5.58
C GLN A 7 -24.80 12.97 4.61
N LYS A 8 -24.48 14.27 4.59
CA LYS A 8 -23.39 14.80 3.74
C LYS A 8 -22.05 14.14 4.06
N PHE A 9 -21.74 13.92 5.34
CA PHE A 9 -20.52 13.22 5.74
C PHE A 9 -20.45 11.78 5.22
N THR A 10 -21.54 11.02 5.34
CA THR A 10 -21.62 9.65 4.79
C THR A 10 -21.42 9.65 3.28
N GLU A 11 -22.13 10.51 2.55
CA GLU A 11 -22.05 10.60 1.08
C GLU A 11 -20.64 10.94 0.59
N GLU A 12 -19.93 11.86 1.26
CA GLU A 12 -18.57 12.22 0.88
C GLU A 12 -17.55 11.09 1.19
N VAL A 13 -17.70 10.39 2.32
CA VAL A 13 -16.84 9.24 2.64
C VAL A 13 -17.02 8.13 1.59
N GLU A 14 -18.25 7.80 1.24
CA GLU A 14 -18.56 6.81 0.20
C GLU A 14 -18.03 7.26 -1.17
N ARG A 15 -18.19 8.53 -1.52
CA ARG A 15 -17.68 9.09 -2.78
C ARG A 15 -16.16 8.98 -2.88
N VAL A 16 -15.42 9.28 -1.82
CA VAL A 16 -13.95 9.10 -1.78
C VAL A 16 -13.60 7.64 -2.05
N ALA A 17 -14.26 6.69 -1.38
CA ALA A 17 -13.97 5.26 -1.53
C ALA A 17 -14.37 4.70 -2.91
N ASP A 18 -15.49 5.14 -3.48
CA ASP A 18 -16.09 4.50 -4.65
C ASP A 18 -15.75 5.20 -5.99
N VAL A 19 -15.49 6.51 -5.98
CA VAL A 19 -15.11 7.27 -7.18
C VAL A 19 -13.58 7.37 -7.32
N TYR A 20 -12.92 7.82 -6.26
CA TYR A 20 -11.48 8.10 -6.26
C TYR A 20 -10.66 6.90 -5.79
N GLY A 21 -11.26 6.04 -4.95
CA GLY A 21 -10.62 4.86 -4.42
C GLY A 21 -10.27 3.82 -5.49
N ARG A 22 -9.18 3.11 -5.23
CA ARG A 22 -8.72 1.97 -6.02
C ARG A 22 -8.37 0.85 -5.05
N LEU A 23 -8.50 -0.39 -5.52
CA LEU A 23 -8.02 -1.53 -4.74
C LEU A 23 -6.48 -1.50 -4.70
N PRO A 24 -5.86 -1.97 -3.62
CA PRO A 24 -4.41 -2.17 -3.58
C PRO A 24 -3.91 -2.92 -4.82
N LEU A 25 -2.77 -2.48 -5.38
CA LEU A 25 -2.15 -3.09 -6.56
C LEU A 25 -3.04 -3.12 -7.82
N SER A 26 -4.09 -2.29 -7.93
CA SER A 26 -4.94 -2.26 -9.14
C SER A 26 -4.21 -1.85 -10.42
N HIS A 27 -3.04 -1.24 -10.31
CA HIS A 27 -2.18 -0.88 -11.44
C HIS A 27 -1.30 -2.04 -11.93
N ALA A 28 -1.25 -3.16 -11.19
CA ALA A 28 -0.41 -4.31 -11.48
C ALA A 28 -1.24 -5.52 -11.94
N PRO A 29 -0.65 -6.43 -12.75
CA PRO A 29 -1.36 -7.60 -13.26
C PRO A 29 -1.47 -8.72 -12.20
N ILE A 30 -2.10 -8.42 -11.06
CA ILE A 30 -2.42 -9.40 -10.02
C ILE A 30 -3.86 -9.88 -10.19
N ASP A 31 -4.09 -11.18 -10.07
CA ASP A 31 -5.41 -11.77 -10.16
C ASP A 31 -6.35 -11.21 -9.06
N ASP A 32 -7.57 -10.82 -9.45
CA ASP A 32 -8.54 -10.23 -8.53
C ASP A 32 -8.87 -11.16 -7.35
N THR A 33 -8.86 -12.48 -7.56
CA THR A 33 -9.10 -13.46 -6.49
C THR A 33 -7.96 -13.55 -5.48
N MET A 34 -6.72 -13.24 -5.90
CA MET A 34 -5.54 -13.19 -5.03
C MET A 34 -5.47 -11.87 -4.26
N ARG A 35 -5.95 -10.77 -4.84
CA ARG A 35 -5.92 -9.43 -4.23
C ARG A 35 -6.71 -9.32 -2.93
N PHE A 36 -7.68 -10.21 -2.71
CA PHE A 36 -8.51 -10.25 -1.50
C PHE A 36 -8.07 -11.30 -0.48
N LYS A 37 -6.90 -11.93 -0.68
CA LYS A 37 -6.38 -12.96 0.22
C LYS A 37 -5.00 -12.58 0.71
N ALA A 38 -4.72 -12.98 1.94
CA ALA A 38 -3.40 -12.93 2.53
C ALA A 38 -2.51 -14.07 1.99
N ASP A 39 -2.48 -14.26 0.68
CA ASP A 39 -1.55 -15.20 0.05
C ASP A 39 -0.13 -14.64 0.12
N PRO A 40 0.93 -15.46 0.30
CA PRO A 40 2.30 -15.00 0.48
C PRO A 40 2.76 -14.05 -0.63
N SER A 41 2.40 -14.35 -1.88
CA SER A 41 2.75 -13.53 -3.03
C SER A 41 1.98 -12.20 -3.10
N THR A 42 0.75 -12.15 -2.59
CA THR A 42 -0.01 -10.90 -2.46
C THR A 42 0.64 -9.98 -1.42
N VAL A 43 1.03 -10.52 -0.25
CA VAL A 43 1.71 -9.73 0.78
C VAL A 43 3.06 -9.24 0.27
N LEU A 44 3.85 -10.10 -0.40
CA LEU A 44 5.12 -9.72 -1.00
C LEU A 44 4.94 -8.64 -2.08
N ALA A 45 3.89 -8.71 -2.91
CA ALA A 45 3.58 -7.66 -3.88
C ALA A 45 3.29 -6.30 -3.21
N MET A 46 2.54 -6.29 -2.09
CA MET A 46 2.29 -5.06 -1.32
C MET A 46 3.55 -4.48 -0.68
N VAL A 47 4.46 -5.34 -0.21
CA VAL A 47 5.78 -4.93 0.28
C VAL A 47 6.64 -4.32 -0.83
N ILE A 48 6.65 -4.94 -2.02
CA ILE A 48 7.38 -4.41 -3.18
C ILE A 48 6.80 -3.04 -3.59
N ASP A 49 5.46 -2.89 -3.59
CA ASP A 49 4.81 -1.61 -3.87
C ASP A 49 5.24 -0.52 -2.89
N ALA A 50 5.19 -0.82 -1.58
CA ALA A 50 5.65 0.10 -0.53
C ALA A 50 7.15 0.43 -0.68
N LEU A 51 8.00 -0.55 -0.96
CA LEU A 51 9.44 -0.37 -1.16
C LEU A 51 9.75 0.57 -2.33
N ILE A 52 9.08 0.39 -3.47
CA ILE A 52 9.27 1.22 -4.66
C ILE A 52 8.77 2.65 -4.41
N LYS A 53 7.57 2.80 -3.82
CA LYS A 53 6.93 4.09 -3.51
C LYS A 53 7.61 4.86 -2.38
N SER A 54 8.44 4.20 -1.57
CA SER A 54 9.21 4.83 -0.48
C SER A 54 10.32 5.78 -0.94
N ARG A 55 10.53 5.94 -2.26
CA ARG A 55 11.57 6.81 -2.82
C ARG A 55 11.01 8.10 -3.43
N PRO A 56 11.80 9.18 -3.51
CA PRO A 56 11.42 10.39 -4.24
C PRO A 56 11.36 10.18 -5.76
N ILE A 57 10.22 9.66 -6.25
CA ILE A 57 9.90 9.36 -7.65
C ILE A 57 8.48 9.83 -7.97
N SER A 58 8.14 9.93 -9.26
CA SER A 58 6.74 10.18 -9.66
C SER A 58 5.88 8.95 -9.38
N HIS A 59 4.61 9.19 -9.04
CA HIS A 59 3.64 8.13 -8.79
C HIS A 59 3.50 7.19 -10.00
N HIS A 60 3.34 7.74 -11.21
CA HIS A 60 3.26 6.95 -12.44
C HIS A 60 4.48 6.04 -12.65
N LEU A 61 5.70 6.52 -12.39
CA LEU A 61 6.90 5.67 -12.52
C LEU A 61 6.92 4.56 -11.46
N ALA A 62 6.46 4.86 -10.24
CA ALA A 62 6.36 3.87 -9.17
C ALA A 62 5.41 2.74 -9.58
N GLU A 63 4.18 3.08 -9.98
CA GLU A 63 3.16 2.12 -10.40
C GLU A 63 3.60 1.29 -11.61
N SER A 64 4.15 1.93 -12.65
CA SER A 64 4.64 1.19 -13.82
C SER A 64 5.81 0.26 -13.49
N THR A 65 6.66 0.65 -12.52
CA THR A 65 7.76 -0.20 -12.06
C THR A 65 7.22 -1.41 -11.29
N VAL A 66 6.27 -1.20 -10.37
CA VAL A 66 5.64 -2.28 -9.60
C VAL A 66 4.91 -3.24 -10.52
N ALA A 67 4.12 -2.72 -11.46
CA ALA A 67 3.40 -3.53 -12.46
C ALA A 67 4.36 -4.42 -13.27
N GLY A 68 5.46 -3.86 -13.77
CA GLY A 68 6.43 -4.62 -14.55
C GLY A 68 7.29 -5.61 -13.75
N LEU A 69 7.46 -5.40 -12.43
CA LEU A 69 8.08 -6.41 -11.56
C LEU A 69 7.10 -7.57 -11.28
N ILE A 70 5.82 -7.25 -11.06
CA ILE A 70 4.77 -8.25 -10.85
C ILE A 70 4.53 -9.07 -12.11
N GLU A 71 4.57 -8.44 -13.30
CA GLU A 71 4.50 -9.12 -14.60
C GLU A 71 5.62 -10.14 -14.82
N ASP A 72 6.79 -9.92 -14.21
CA ASP A 72 7.94 -10.83 -14.26
C ASP A 72 7.97 -11.84 -13.08
N ASP A 73 6.88 -11.89 -12.32
CA ASP A 73 6.66 -12.75 -11.15
C ASP A 73 7.59 -12.46 -9.96
N TYR A 74 8.12 -11.23 -9.81
CA TYR A 74 9.02 -10.91 -8.68
C TYR A 74 8.32 -10.91 -7.31
N HIS A 75 6.99 -11.02 -7.30
CA HIS A 75 6.18 -11.20 -6.11
C HIS A 75 5.99 -12.68 -5.73
N ASP A 76 6.60 -13.62 -6.47
CA ASP A 76 6.86 -14.99 -6.04
C ASP A 76 8.26 -15.05 -5.42
N ILE A 77 8.36 -15.59 -4.21
CA ILE A 77 9.63 -15.61 -3.46
C ILE A 77 10.69 -16.50 -4.10
N ASP A 78 10.30 -17.65 -4.68
CA ASP A 78 11.21 -18.57 -5.36
C ASP A 78 11.72 -17.96 -6.66
N ARG A 79 10.83 -17.25 -7.38
CA ARG A 79 11.22 -16.48 -8.56
C ARG A 79 12.22 -15.39 -8.21
N LEU A 80 11.93 -14.62 -7.16
CA LEU A 80 12.80 -13.53 -6.72
C LEU A 80 14.17 -14.06 -6.27
N LEU A 81 14.21 -15.16 -5.51
CA LEU A 81 15.43 -15.85 -5.08
C LEU A 81 16.27 -16.31 -6.28
N GLY A 82 15.60 -16.81 -7.32
CA GLY A 82 16.25 -17.29 -8.55
C GLY A 82 16.90 -16.20 -9.40
N THR A 83 16.70 -14.91 -9.08
CA THR A 83 17.31 -13.80 -9.83
C THR A 83 18.68 -13.39 -9.25
N THR A 84 19.58 -13.01 -10.14
CA THR A 84 20.85 -12.36 -9.80
C THR A 84 20.67 -10.85 -9.57
N TRP A 85 21.66 -10.21 -8.94
CA TRP A 85 21.65 -8.76 -8.78
C TRP A 85 21.67 -8.03 -10.13
N GLU A 86 22.42 -8.54 -11.11
CA GLU A 86 22.50 -8.00 -12.46
C GLU A 86 21.16 -8.10 -13.19
N GLU A 87 20.45 -9.22 -13.07
CA GLU A 87 19.11 -9.41 -13.66
C GLU A 87 18.11 -8.40 -13.07
N ARG A 88 18.06 -8.27 -11.74
CA ARG A 88 17.20 -7.27 -11.08
C ARG A 88 17.54 -5.85 -11.51
N THR A 89 18.83 -5.51 -11.57
CA THR A 89 19.30 -4.18 -11.98
C THR A 89 18.94 -3.88 -13.44
N ASN A 90 19.13 -4.86 -14.33
CA ASN A 90 18.78 -4.74 -15.74
C ASN A 90 17.26 -4.60 -15.93
N ARG A 91 16.46 -5.36 -15.17
CA ARG A 91 15.00 -5.24 -15.23
C ARG A 91 14.54 -3.86 -14.78
N LEU A 92 15.02 -3.37 -13.65
CA LEU A 92 14.72 -2.02 -13.16
C LEU A 92 15.17 -0.92 -14.13
N LYS A 93 16.28 -1.13 -14.86
CA LYS A 93 16.71 -0.24 -15.94
C LYS A 93 15.71 -0.22 -17.10
N VAL A 94 15.23 -1.38 -17.55
CA VAL A 94 14.21 -1.50 -18.61
C VAL A 94 12.91 -0.80 -18.20
N LEU A 95 12.52 -0.93 -16.93
CA LEU A 95 11.35 -0.25 -16.35
C LEU A 95 11.55 1.26 -16.12
N GLY A 96 12.72 1.81 -16.46
CA GLY A 96 13.02 3.23 -16.33
C GLY A 96 13.36 3.70 -14.91
N TYR A 97 13.46 2.79 -13.93
CA TYR A 97 13.76 3.05 -12.52
C TYR A 97 15.25 3.40 -12.26
N ASN A 98 15.86 4.18 -13.15
CA ASN A 98 17.31 4.33 -13.28
C ASN A 98 17.99 4.98 -12.07
N ARG A 99 17.32 5.92 -11.39
CA ARG A 99 17.92 6.68 -10.28
C ARG A 99 18.28 5.81 -9.08
N TYR A 100 17.49 4.76 -8.85
CA TYR A 100 17.60 3.91 -7.66
C TYR A 100 17.77 2.42 -8.00
N ARG A 101 17.92 2.05 -9.28
CA ARG A 101 17.91 0.64 -9.74
C ARG A 101 18.88 -0.26 -8.99
N GLU A 102 20.12 0.18 -8.78
CA GLU A 102 21.16 -0.65 -8.14
C GLU A 102 20.85 -0.87 -6.67
N GLN A 103 20.46 0.19 -5.96
CA GLN A 103 20.04 0.10 -4.56
C GLN A 103 18.76 -0.73 -4.41
N CYS A 104 17.81 -0.59 -5.33
CA CYS A 104 16.57 -1.35 -5.32
C CYS A 104 16.82 -2.83 -5.62
N ALA A 105 17.70 -3.17 -6.57
CA ALA A 105 18.12 -4.55 -6.83
C ALA A 105 18.79 -5.20 -5.61
N THR A 106 19.61 -4.43 -4.88
CA THR A 106 20.19 -4.87 -3.60
C THR A 106 19.11 -5.08 -2.53
N ASN A 107 18.17 -4.15 -2.41
CA ASN A 107 17.09 -4.24 -1.42
C ASN A 107 16.15 -5.41 -1.70
N LEU A 108 15.82 -5.69 -2.96
CA LEU A 108 15.02 -6.85 -3.36
C LEU A 108 15.71 -8.18 -3.03
N GLY A 109 17.03 -8.27 -3.23
CA GLY A 109 17.81 -9.43 -2.77
C GLY A 109 17.76 -9.60 -1.26
N ALA A 110 18.01 -8.52 -0.51
CA ALA A 110 17.97 -8.58 0.95
C ALA A 110 16.56 -8.83 1.53
N LEU A 111 15.50 -8.38 0.83
CA LEU A 111 14.12 -8.73 1.15
C LEU A 111 13.91 -10.23 1.04
N CYS A 112 14.38 -10.84 -0.05
CA CYS A 112 14.29 -12.28 -0.24
C CYS A 112 14.99 -13.06 0.88
N ASP A 113 16.23 -12.69 1.21
CA ASP A 113 16.98 -13.31 2.31
C ASP A 113 16.21 -13.19 3.64
N LEU A 114 15.69 -12.00 3.97
CA LEU A 114 14.92 -11.77 5.20
C LEU A 114 13.66 -12.63 5.27
N VAL A 115 12.90 -12.69 4.18
CA VAL A 115 11.64 -13.45 4.12
C VAL A 115 11.90 -14.94 4.30
N LEU A 116 12.96 -15.48 3.70
CA LEU A 116 13.32 -16.89 3.82
C LEU A 116 13.89 -17.23 5.20
N GLU A 117 14.77 -16.40 5.75
CA GLU A 117 15.48 -16.71 6.99
C GLU A 117 14.64 -16.44 8.25
N LYS A 118 13.84 -15.37 8.25
CA LYS A 118 13.09 -14.93 9.44
C LYS A 118 11.62 -15.33 9.39
N TYR A 119 11.03 -15.36 8.21
CA TYR A 119 9.59 -15.53 8.02
C TYR A 119 9.25 -16.81 7.22
N ASP A 120 10.16 -17.78 7.14
CA ASP A 120 9.96 -19.09 6.50
C ASP A 120 9.38 -19.03 5.07
N GLY A 121 9.71 -17.98 4.31
CA GLY A 121 9.22 -17.77 2.94
C GLY A 121 7.86 -17.09 2.84
N ASP A 122 7.20 -16.76 3.95
CA ASP A 122 5.86 -16.19 4.01
C ASP A 122 5.77 -14.99 4.96
N LEU A 123 5.54 -13.80 4.39
CA LEU A 123 5.40 -12.56 5.16
C LEU A 123 4.15 -12.51 6.06
N ASN A 124 3.21 -13.45 5.96
CA ASN A 124 2.17 -13.60 6.98
C ASN A 124 2.76 -13.94 8.36
N ASN A 125 3.91 -14.60 8.42
CA ASN A 125 4.60 -14.87 9.68
C ASN A 125 5.07 -13.59 10.38
N LEU A 126 5.25 -12.47 9.65
CA LEU A 126 5.49 -11.16 10.24
C LEU A 126 4.28 -10.69 11.08
N LEU A 127 3.06 -10.92 10.59
CA LEU A 127 1.85 -10.59 11.35
C LEU A 127 1.73 -11.44 12.63
N GLU A 128 2.09 -12.72 12.55
CA GLU A 128 2.10 -13.62 13.70
C GLU A 128 3.15 -13.22 14.74
N GLU A 129 4.37 -12.88 14.30
CA GLU A 129 5.47 -12.39 15.15
C GLU A 129 5.09 -11.06 15.83
N ALA A 130 4.36 -10.20 15.12
CA ALA A 130 3.81 -8.96 15.67
C ALA A 130 2.64 -9.18 16.63
N HIS A 131 2.14 -10.41 16.80
CA HIS A 131 0.93 -10.71 17.58
C HIS A 131 -0.28 -9.88 17.15
N GLU A 132 -0.40 -9.63 15.84
CA GLU A 132 -1.41 -8.74 15.26
C GLU A 132 -1.42 -7.30 15.81
N ASP A 133 -0.34 -6.87 16.48
CA ASP A 133 -0.17 -5.50 16.94
C ASP A 133 0.36 -4.61 15.81
N ARG A 134 -0.36 -3.51 15.55
CA ARG A 134 -0.06 -2.62 14.43
C ARG A 134 1.27 -1.89 14.58
N GLU A 135 1.64 -1.49 15.79
CA GLU A 135 2.90 -0.79 16.02
C GLU A 135 4.08 -1.75 15.89
N GLU A 136 3.93 -3.00 16.33
CA GLU A 136 4.91 -4.06 16.08
C GLU A 136 5.02 -4.41 14.59
N VAL A 137 3.91 -4.54 13.86
CA VAL A 137 3.95 -4.70 12.37
C VAL A 137 4.70 -3.53 11.74
N LYS A 138 4.42 -2.29 12.17
CA LYS A 138 5.10 -1.09 11.68
C LYS A 138 6.60 -1.10 12.00
N ALA A 139 7.01 -1.65 13.14
CA ALA A 139 8.41 -1.79 13.49
C ALA A 139 9.11 -2.88 12.65
N LEU A 140 8.51 -4.07 12.56
CA LEU A 140 9.06 -5.21 11.82
C LEU A 140 9.17 -4.95 10.32
N ILE A 141 8.18 -4.31 9.71
CA ILE A 141 8.23 -4.01 8.26
C ILE A 141 9.38 -3.06 7.91
N LYS A 142 9.82 -2.23 8.86
CA LYS A 142 10.97 -1.32 8.68
C LYS A 142 12.33 -2.03 8.76
N GLU A 143 12.38 -3.30 9.15
CA GLU A 143 13.59 -4.11 9.03
C GLU A 143 13.92 -4.41 7.55
N ILE A 144 12.92 -4.36 6.67
CA ILE A 144 13.11 -4.49 5.23
C ILE A 144 13.89 -3.28 4.71
N LYS A 145 15.07 -3.54 4.14
CA LYS A 145 15.95 -2.49 3.64
C LYS A 145 15.24 -1.62 2.59
N GLY A 146 15.20 -0.32 2.86
CA GLY A 146 14.57 0.67 1.99
C GLY A 146 13.13 1.03 2.35
N ILE A 147 12.53 0.36 3.33
CA ILE A 147 11.26 0.76 3.93
C ILE A 147 11.55 1.64 5.14
N GLY A 148 11.13 2.90 5.05
CA GLY A 148 11.13 3.85 6.18
C GLY A 148 9.70 4.09 6.68
N ASP A 149 9.50 5.14 7.48
CA ASP A 149 8.18 5.46 8.05
C ASP A 149 7.10 5.59 6.98
N LEU A 150 7.40 6.30 5.87
CA LEU A 150 6.47 6.42 4.75
C LEU A 150 6.11 5.06 4.15
N GLY A 151 7.10 4.18 3.94
CA GLY A 151 6.86 2.85 3.38
C GLY A 151 6.01 1.97 4.29
N ALA A 152 6.26 2.06 5.59
CA ALA A 152 5.47 1.32 6.58
C ALA A 152 4.01 1.79 6.59
N GLU A 153 3.76 3.11 6.51
CA GLU A 153 2.39 3.63 6.41
C GLU A 153 1.70 3.18 5.11
N LEU A 154 2.39 3.29 3.95
CA LEU A 154 1.85 2.83 2.66
C LEU A 154 1.55 1.33 2.65
N PHE A 155 2.38 0.52 3.32
CA PHE A 155 2.12 -0.89 3.50
C PHE A 155 0.87 -1.12 4.33
N LEU A 156 0.72 -0.43 5.47
CA LEU A 156 -0.45 -0.55 6.35
C LEU A 156 -1.75 -0.09 5.67
N ASP A 157 -1.71 0.97 4.86
CA ASP A 157 -2.85 1.46 4.08
C ASP A 157 -3.45 0.37 3.18
N ASN A 158 -2.57 -0.44 2.58
CA ASN A 158 -2.93 -1.47 1.62
C ASN A 158 -3.20 -2.81 2.29
N VAL A 159 -2.31 -3.27 3.17
CA VAL A 159 -2.38 -4.61 3.77
C VAL A 159 -3.61 -4.78 4.65
N GLN A 160 -4.18 -3.70 5.20
CA GLN A 160 -5.41 -3.80 5.99
C GLN A 160 -6.59 -4.45 5.21
N SER A 161 -6.57 -4.43 3.87
CA SER A 161 -7.59 -5.11 3.07
C SER A 161 -7.51 -6.65 3.14
N ILE A 162 -6.36 -7.20 3.52
CA ILE A 162 -6.11 -8.65 3.64
C ILE A 162 -5.69 -9.08 5.05
N TRP A 163 -5.26 -8.14 5.90
CA TRP A 163 -5.00 -8.29 7.33
C TRP A 163 -5.98 -7.40 8.12
N PRO A 164 -7.22 -7.85 8.38
CA PRO A 164 -8.27 -7.04 8.99
C PRO A 164 -7.91 -6.45 10.36
N SER A 165 -7.02 -7.09 11.14
CA SER A 165 -6.53 -6.57 12.43
C SER A 165 -5.75 -5.25 12.29
N MET A 166 -5.26 -4.93 11.10
CA MET A 166 -4.63 -3.64 10.81
C MET A 166 -5.64 -2.52 10.57
N ALA A 167 -6.93 -2.82 10.35
CA ALA A 167 -7.96 -1.82 10.15
C ALA A 167 -8.54 -1.28 11.49
N PRO A 168 -9.03 -0.03 11.50
CA PRO A 168 -8.87 0.97 10.46
C PRO A 168 -7.52 1.66 10.57
N PHE A 169 -6.84 1.86 9.43
CA PHE A 169 -5.61 2.64 9.33
C PHE A 169 -5.73 3.69 8.22
N VAL A 170 -5.14 4.87 8.45
CA VAL A 170 -4.99 5.95 7.48
C VAL A 170 -3.59 6.54 7.67
N ASP A 171 -2.77 6.57 6.63
CA ASP A 171 -1.47 7.23 6.70
C ASP A 171 -1.57 8.73 7.01
N THR A 172 -0.46 9.28 7.49
CA THR A 172 -0.40 10.67 7.93
C THR A 172 -0.80 11.67 6.83
N ARG A 173 -0.43 11.39 5.57
CA ARG A 173 -0.71 12.31 4.45
C ARG A 173 -2.14 12.20 3.97
N SER A 174 -2.70 10.99 3.90
CA SER A 174 -4.12 10.83 3.56
C SER A 174 -5.02 11.41 4.65
N LEU A 175 -4.67 11.26 5.94
CA LEU A 175 -5.42 11.88 7.03
C LEU A 175 -5.43 13.41 6.93
N HIS A 176 -4.31 14.02 6.52
CA HIS A 176 -4.26 15.44 6.21
C HIS A 176 -5.20 15.81 5.06
N THR A 177 -5.20 15.03 3.97
CA THR A 177 -6.11 15.26 2.85
C THR A 177 -7.58 15.13 3.27
N ALA A 178 -7.93 14.18 4.14
CA ALA A 178 -9.28 14.07 4.70
C ALA A 178 -9.68 15.33 5.49
N GLN A 179 -8.75 15.93 6.23
CA GLN A 179 -8.99 17.21 6.92
C GLN A 179 -9.18 18.36 5.94
N GLU A 180 -8.34 18.47 4.91
CA GLU A 180 -8.43 19.51 3.87
C GLU A 180 -9.79 19.49 3.17
N ILE A 181 -10.27 18.30 2.77
CA ILE A 181 -11.57 18.16 2.08
C ILE A 181 -12.79 18.15 3.03
N GLY A 182 -12.59 18.45 4.32
CA GLY A 182 -13.69 18.62 5.29
C GLY A 182 -14.25 17.34 5.92
N LEU A 183 -13.65 16.17 5.68
CA LEU A 183 -14.02 14.91 6.36
C LEU A 183 -13.48 14.83 7.80
N GLY A 184 -12.47 15.65 8.12
CA GLY A 184 -11.83 15.68 9.43
C GLY A 184 -10.89 14.50 9.66
N SER A 185 -10.59 14.20 10.93
CA SER A 185 -9.58 13.19 11.31
C SER A 185 -10.09 12.09 12.24
N ASN A 186 -11.41 11.95 12.39
CA ASN A 186 -11.99 10.86 13.19
C ASN A 186 -12.05 9.57 12.36
N VAL A 187 -10.97 8.80 12.38
CA VAL A 187 -10.82 7.55 11.62
C VAL A 187 -11.91 6.54 11.98
N SER A 188 -12.29 6.41 13.25
CA SER A 188 -13.35 5.48 13.67
C SER A 188 -14.72 5.89 13.10
N ALA A 189 -15.02 7.18 13.02
CA ALA A 189 -16.27 7.66 12.43
C ALA A 189 -16.32 7.44 10.91
N ILE A 190 -15.20 7.67 10.22
CA ILE A 190 -15.04 7.37 8.78
C ILE A 190 -15.25 5.87 8.55
N TYR A 191 -14.56 5.02 9.32
CA TYR A 191 -14.66 3.57 9.17
C TYR A 191 -16.07 3.03 9.42
N ALA A 192 -16.82 3.65 10.35
CA ALA A 192 -18.23 3.32 10.56
C ALA A 192 -19.11 3.64 9.33
N GLN A 193 -18.80 4.68 8.54
CA GLN A 193 -19.52 4.94 7.28
C GLN A 193 -19.15 3.96 6.18
N LEU A 194 -17.98 3.33 6.29
CA LEU A 194 -17.51 2.28 5.39
C LEU A 194 -17.93 0.89 5.87
N GLU A 195 -19.01 0.79 6.66
CA GLU A 195 -19.56 -0.46 7.22
C GLU A 195 -18.56 -1.29 8.03
N GLN A 196 -17.48 -0.66 8.53
CA GLN A 196 -16.35 -1.34 9.16
C GLN A 196 -15.73 -2.42 8.24
N ASP A 197 -15.73 -2.20 6.92
CA ASP A 197 -15.11 -3.08 5.94
C ASP A 197 -13.65 -2.66 5.68
N PRO A 198 -12.64 -3.48 6.04
CA PRO A 198 -11.23 -3.19 5.80
C PRO A 198 -10.87 -2.95 4.32
N ILE A 199 -11.57 -3.58 3.38
CA ILE A 199 -11.35 -3.38 1.94
C ILE A 199 -11.84 -1.99 1.56
N ARG A 200 -13.05 -1.60 2.00
CA ARG A 200 -13.56 -0.23 1.78
C ARG A 200 -12.67 0.82 2.44
N MET A 201 -12.13 0.52 3.63
CA MET A 201 -11.16 1.38 4.32
C MET A 201 -9.89 1.57 3.48
N SER A 202 -9.30 0.50 2.96
CA SER A 202 -8.12 0.59 2.09
C SER A 202 -8.42 1.37 0.79
N LYS A 203 -9.59 1.14 0.17
CA LYS A 203 -10.03 1.93 -1.00
C LYS A 203 -10.15 3.42 -0.68
N PHE A 204 -10.73 3.76 0.47
CA PHE A 204 -10.89 5.13 0.92
C PHE A 204 -9.54 5.84 1.07
N VAL A 205 -8.57 5.20 1.72
CA VAL A 205 -7.22 5.77 1.88
C VAL A 205 -6.50 5.95 0.54
N ASN A 206 -6.60 4.96 -0.35
CA ASN A 206 -6.10 5.09 -1.72
C ASN A 206 -6.79 6.24 -2.47
N GLY A 207 -8.09 6.46 -2.23
CA GLY A 207 -8.86 7.58 -2.79
C GLY A 207 -8.33 8.94 -2.35
N LEU A 208 -8.05 9.11 -1.05
CA LEU A 208 -7.42 10.33 -0.51
C LEU A 208 -6.03 10.57 -1.12
N SER A 209 -5.23 9.51 -1.26
CA SER A 209 -3.94 9.61 -1.93
C SER A 209 -4.07 10.01 -3.40
N ASN A 210 -5.05 9.50 -4.14
CA ASN A 210 -5.32 9.88 -5.52
C ASN A 210 -5.78 11.34 -5.65
N ILE A 211 -6.69 11.80 -4.80
CA ILE A 211 -7.14 13.20 -4.74
C ILE A 211 -5.93 14.13 -4.57
N ARG A 212 -5.03 13.77 -3.64
CA ARG A 212 -3.82 14.53 -3.37
C ARG A 212 -2.84 14.56 -4.55
N LEU A 213 -2.65 13.42 -5.22
CA LEU A 213 -1.71 13.29 -6.34
C LEU A 213 -2.21 13.95 -7.62
N GLU A 214 -3.52 13.99 -7.83
CA GLU A 214 -4.16 14.62 -8.99
C GLU A 214 -4.45 16.12 -8.78
N HIS A 215 -4.10 16.68 -7.61
CA HIS A 215 -4.40 18.06 -7.21
C HIS A 215 -5.91 18.39 -7.23
N LYS A 216 -6.76 17.42 -6.91
CA LYS A 216 -8.23 17.55 -6.96
C LYS A 216 -8.87 18.01 -5.66
N GLN A 217 -8.09 18.52 -4.70
CA GLN A 217 -8.61 18.98 -3.41
C GLN A 217 -9.72 20.05 -3.59
N HIS A 218 -9.50 21.00 -4.50
CA HIS A 218 -10.45 22.09 -4.76
C HIS A 218 -11.75 21.64 -5.46
N GLU A 219 -11.74 20.53 -6.20
CA GLU A 219 -12.97 19.98 -6.81
C GLU A 219 -13.94 19.39 -5.77
N ILE A 220 -13.44 19.10 -4.56
CA ILE A 220 -14.22 18.58 -3.44
C ILE A 220 -14.65 19.72 -2.49
N GLU A 221 -13.80 20.74 -2.31
CA GLU A 221 -14.10 21.90 -1.47
C GLU A 221 -15.19 22.83 -2.04
N GLU A 222 -15.35 22.91 -3.36
CA GLU A 222 -16.31 23.82 -4.03
C GLU A 222 -17.74 23.23 -4.18
N MET A 223 -18.06 22.09 -3.56
CA MET A 223 -19.33 21.37 -3.69
C MET A 223 -20.11 21.17 -2.36
#